data_AF-A0A3A4AY82-F1
#
_entry.id   AF-A0A3A4AY82-F1
#
_cell.length_a   1.000
_cell.length_b   1.000
_cell.length_c   1.000
_cell.angle_alpha   90.00
_cell.angle_beta   90.00
_cell.angle_gamma   90.00
#
_symmetry.space_group_name_H-M   'P 1'
#
loop_
_entity.id
_entity.type
_entity.pdbx_description
1 polymer ?
#
loop_
_entity_poly.entity_id
_entity_poly.type
_entity_poly.pdbx_seq_one_letter_code
_entity_poly.pdbx_strand_id
1 'polypeptide(L)'
;MKLDDIPGHEGYGAPILPGGEVARSATAFTRDFVGYLAACSCGWTDRRQHPPTPEGAKEAETQWLRRHATPLLAAAPPSWLVVKSNVLCELIVNLAAERPLAALKLLSQVESWQRTLLDQAVAAARRNGASWAEVGEAMGISKQAAHERFRSQVPSP
;
A
#
# COMPACT_ATOMS: atom_id res chain seq x y z
N MET A 1 15.81 2.88 -0.27
CA MET A 1 15.15 1.64 0.17
C MET A 1 13.82 1.47 -0.54
N LYS A 2 13.65 0.38 -1.31
CA LYS A 2 12.41 0.04 -2.02
C LYS A 2 11.70 -1.13 -1.35
N LEU A 3 10.37 -1.15 -1.44
CA LEU A 3 9.52 -2.21 -0.91
C LEU A 3 8.48 -2.59 -1.97
N ASP A 4 8.43 -3.86 -2.35
CA ASP A 4 7.63 -4.35 -3.49
C ASP A 4 6.12 -4.21 -3.26
N ASP A 5 5.67 -4.34 -2.00
CA ASP A 5 4.26 -4.26 -1.62
C ASP A 5 3.70 -2.83 -1.68
N ILE A 6 4.56 -1.80 -1.74
CA ILE A 6 4.18 -0.39 -1.83
C ILE A 6 4.88 0.30 -3.01
N PRO A 7 4.49 -0.02 -4.26
CA PRO A 7 5.14 0.54 -5.44
C PRO A 7 5.06 2.07 -5.47
N GLY A 8 6.13 2.71 -5.93
CA GLY A 8 6.24 4.18 -5.92
C GLY A 8 6.72 4.78 -4.59
N HIS A 9 6.95 3.95 -3.56
CA HIS A 9 7.50 4.37 -2.29
C HIS A 9 8.95 3.89 -2.11
N GLU A 10 9.89 4.75 -2.48
CA GLU A 10 11.31 4.58 -2.20
C GLU A 10 11.73 5.54 -1.08
N GLY A 11 12.16 4.99 0.04
CA GLY A 11 12.68 5.73 1.18
C GLY A 11 14.15 6.09 1.03
N TYR A 12 14.55 7.26 1.49
CA TYR A 12 15.96 7.68 1.52
C TYR A 12 16.21 8.75 2.58
N GLY A 13 17.48 8.90 2.98
CA GLY A 13 17.93 10.05 3.76
C GLY A 13 18.19 11.24 2.83
N ALA A 14 17.29 12.22 2.81
CA ALA A 14 17.44 13.46 2.04
C ALA A 14 18.45 14.40 2.72
N PRO A 15 19.54 14.83 2.06
CA PRO A 15 20.51 15.73 2.66
C PRO A 15 19.91 17.13 2.84
N ILE A 16 20.25 17.76 3.96
CA ILE A 16 19.89 19.13 4.30
C ILE A 16 21.09 20.02 3.95
N LEU A 17 20.91 20.95 3.03
CA LEU A 17 21.95 21.91 2.64
C LEU A 17 22.16 22.97 3.74
N PRO A 18 23.31 23.69 3.77
CA PRO A 18 23.57 24.74 4.76
C PRO A 18 22.50 25.83 4.84
N GLY A 19 21.83 26.11 3.71
CA GLY A 19 20.70 27.04 3.64
C GLY A 19 19.37 26.50 4.17
N GLY A 20 19.35 25.28 4.71
CA GLY A 20 18.14 24.61 5.22
C GLY A 20 17.27 23.94 4.15
N GLU A 21 17.67 24.02 2.88
CA GLU A 21 16.99 23.35 1.78
C GLU A 21 17.18 21.83 1.86
N VAL A 22 16.10 21.08 1.63
CA VAL A 22 16.10 19.62 1.63
C VAL A 22 16.22 19.14 0.20
N ALA A 23 17.32 18.45 -0.11
CA ALA A 23 17.50 17.93 -1.45
C ALA A 23 16.64 16.68 -1.66
N ARG A 24 15.67 16.77 -2.56
CA ARG A 24 14.64 15.74 -2.79
C ARG A 24 15.10 14.55 -3.66
N SER A 25 16.40 14.32 -3.69
CA SER A 25 17.00 13.20 -4.41
C SER A 25 18.18 12.66 -3.62
N ALA A 26 18.27 11.34 -3.53
CA ALA A 26 19.46 10.64 -3.06
C ALA A 26 20.69 10.89 -3.96
N THR A 27 20.57 11.55 -5.11
CA THR A 27 21.73 11.95 -5.92
C THR A 27 22.29 13.31 -5.54
N ALA A 28 21.61 14.07 -4.68
CA ALA A 28 21.99 15.42 -4.30
C ALA A 28 22.96 15.47 -3.10
N PHE A 29 23.83 14.47 -2.97
CA PHE A 29 24.92 14.50 -2.00
C PHE A 29 25.97 15.53 -2.46
N THR A 30 26.03 16.67 -1.78
CA THR A 30 27.14 17.62 -1.89
C THR A 30 28.12 17.39 -0.74
N ARG A 31 29.28 18.05 -0.73
CA ARG A 31 30.23 17.95 0.40
C ARG A 31 29.81 18.78 1.63
N ASP A 32 28.76 19.59 1.50
CA ASP A 32 28.43 20.67 2.44
C ASP A 32 27.12 20.45 3.20
N PHE A 33 26.47 19.28 3.11
CA PHE A 33 25.21 19.07 3.83
C PHE A 33 25.43 18.97 5.36
N VAL A 34 24.43 19.42 6.11
CA VAL A 34 24.49 19.55 7.58
C VAL A 34 23.70 18.47 8.31
N GLY A 35 22.97 17.62 7.59
CA GLY A 35 22.22 16.49 8.16
C GLY A 35 21.32 15.79 7.15
N TYR A 36 20.48 14.88 7.65
CA TYR A 36 19.48 14.15 6.86
C TYR A 36 18.07 14.32 7.40
N LEU A 37 17.08 14.31 6.50
CA LEU A 37 15.69 14.02 6.82
C LEU A 37 15.28 12.68 6.21
N ALA A 38 14.37 11.97 6.87
CA ALA A 38 13.69 10.86 6.25
C ALA A 38 12.78 11.37 5.14
N ALA A 39 12.90 10.82 3.93
CA ALA A 39 12.13 11.23 2.77
C ALA A 39 11.66 10.03 1.94
N CYS A 40 10.67 10.26 1.09
CA CYS A 40 10.14 9.27 0.16
C CYS A 40 9.96 9.85 -1.24
N SER A 41 10.13 9.02 -2.27
CA SER A 41 9.87 9.38 -3.68
C SER A 41 8.46 9.88 -3.94
N CYS A 42 7.48 9.53 -3.09
CA CYS A 42 6.11 10.04 -3.17
C CYS A 42 5.95 11.49 -2.66
N GLY A 43 7.04 12.15 -2.24
CA GLY A 43 7.04 13.51 -1.72
C GLY A 43 6.87 13.63 -0.20
N TRP A 44 6.72 12.52 0.51
CA TRP A 44 6.68 12.53 1.98
C TRP A 44 8.05 12.86 2.56
N THR A 45 8.08 13.69 3.60
CA THR A 45 9.28 14.05 4.35
C THR A 45 8.96 14.18 5.83
N ASP A 46 9.83 13.66 6.69
CA ASP A 46 9.75 13.87 8.14
C ASP A 46 10.27 15.27 8.52
N ARG A 47 10.08 15.65 9.78
CA ARG A 47 10.61 16.86 10.40
C ARG A 47 11.87 16.59 11.24
N ARG A 48 12.10 15.33 11.65
CA ARG A 48 13.25 14.97 12.48
C ARG A 48 14.54 14.95 11.65
N GLN A 49 15.49 15.79 12.05
CA GLN A 49 16.83 15.82 11.47
C GLN A 49 17.75 14.78 12.12
N HIS A 50 18.63 14.21 11.31
CA HIS A 50 19.67 13.27 11.71
C HIS A 50 21.05 13.83 11.36
N PRO A 51 22.11 13.47 12.10
CA PRO A 51 23.46 13.95 11.85
C PRO A 51 23.97 13.61 10.43
N PRO A 52 24.93 14.38 9.87
CA PRO A 52 25.50 14.12 8.56
C PRO A 52 26.53 12.98 8.60
N THR A 53 26.14 11.82 9.11
CA THR A 53 26.97 10.62 9.23
C THR A 53 26.29 9.44 8.53
N PRO A 54 27.03 8.36 8.19
CA PRO A 54 26.43 7.13 7.68
C PRO A 54 25.34 6.57 8.61
N GLU A 55 25.52 6.68 9.93
CA GLU A 55 24.53 6.27 10.92
C GLU A 55 23.28 7.15 10.84
N GLY A 56 23.44 8.47 10.73
CA GLY A 56 22.33 9.39 10.55
C GLY A 56 21.52 9.12 9.27
N ALA A 57 22.18 8.73 8.19
CA ALA A 57 21.51 8.31 6.96
C ALA A 57 20.65 7.05 7.19
N LYS A 58 21.20 6.04 7.88
CA LYS A 58 20.48 4.80 8.21
C LYS A 58 19.33 5.04 9.19
N GLU A 59 19.50 5.97 10.14
CA GLU A 59 18.43 6.39 11.04
C GLU A 59 17.29 7.08 10.28
N ALA A 60 17.60 7.94 9.31
CA ALA A 60 16.60 8.57 8.45
C ALA A 60 15.81 7.52 7.64
N GLU A 61 16.47 6.50 7.09
CA GLU A 61 15.78 5.37 6.43
C GLU A 61 14.89 4.57 7.41
N THR A 62 15.38 4.32 8.62
CA THR A 62 14.61 3.63 9.67
C THR A 62 13.38 4.45 10.08
N GLN A 63 13.53 5.76 10.16
CA GLN A 63 12.45 6.70 10.46
C GLN A 63 11.40 6.70 9.34
N TRP A 64 11.82 6.70 8.07
CA TRP A 64 10.92 6.52 6.92
C TRP A 64 10.16 5.20 7.03
N LEU A 65 10.86 4.10 7.29
CA LEU A 65 10.25 2.78 7.40
C LEU A 65 9.14 2.78 8.45
N ARG A 66 9.43 3.29 9.65
CA ARG A 66 8.49 3.32 10.78
C ARG A 66 7.31 4.24 10.58
N ARG A 67 7.53 5.46 10.07
CA ARG A 67 6.52 6.53 10.07
C ARG A 67 5.73 6.65 8.78
N HIS A 68 6.27 6.12 7.69
CA HIS A 68 5.64 6.21 6.37
C HIS A 68 5.35 4.84 5.78
N ALA A 69 6.36 3.99 5.67
CA ALA A 69 6.20 2.71 4.97
C ALA A 69 5.36 1.69 5.76
N THR A 70 5.52 1.56 7.08
CA THR A 70 4.78 0.57 7.87
C THR A 70 3.26 0.74 7.78
N PRO A 71 2.66 1.94 7.92
CA PRO A 71 1.24 2.14 7.70
C PRO A 71 0.78 1.75 6.28
N LEU A 72 1.58 2.06 5.26
CA LEU A 72 1.27 1.72 3.86
C LEU A 72 1.32 0.21 3.62
N LEU A 73 2.34 -0.47 4.14
CA LEU A 73 2.47 -1.93 4.08
C LEU A 73 1.30 -2.63 4.78
N ALA A 74 0.83 -2.09 5.91
CA ALA A 74 -0.31 -2.65 6.64
C ALA A 74 -1.63 -2.55 5.84
N ALA A 75 -1.75 -1.56 4.96
CA ALA A 75 -2.93 -1.33 4.13
C ALA A 75 -2.84 -2.00 2.74
N ALA A 76 -1.63 -2.29 2.26
CA ALA A 76 -1.41 -2.85 0.94
C ALA A 76 -1.54 -4.39 0.93
N PRO A 77 -2.12 -4.99 -0.13
CA PRO A 77 -2.00 -6.42 -0.34
C PRO A 77 -0.53 -6.79 -0.63
N PRO A 78 -0.04 -7.96 -0.17
CA PRO A 78 1.29 -8.43 -0.55
C PRO A 78 1.44 -8.56 -2.07
N SER A 79 2.53 -8.03 -2.61
CA SER A 79 2.84 -7.97 -4.05
C SER A 79 2.80 -9.34 -4.72
N TRP A 80 3.34 -10.38 -4.06
CA TRP A 80 3.30 -11.75 -4.57
C TRP A 80 1.87 -12.25 -4.80
N LEU A 81 0.91 -11.83 -3.97
CA LEU A 81 -0.49 -12.24 -4.10
C LEU A 81 -1.16 -11.50 -5.25
N VAL A 82 -0.84 -10.21 -5.43
CA VAL A 82 -1.28 -9.41 -6.59
C VAL A 82 -0.74 -10.01 -7.90
N VAL A 83 0.51 -10.45 -7.93
CA VAL A 83 1.08 -11.14 -9.09
C VAL A 83 0.31 -12.42 -9.40
N LYS A 84 -0.04 -13.22 -8.39
CA LYS A 84 -0.83 -14.44 -8.60
C LYS A 84 -2.25 -14.15 -9.09
N SER A 85 -2.90 -13.08 -8.61
CA SER A 85 -4.22 -12.69 -9.13
C SER A 85 -4.15 -12.26 -10.59
N ASN A 86 -3.11 -11.51 -10.98
CA ASN A 86 -2.92 -11.09 -12.37
C ASN A 86 -2.68 -12.29 -13.29
N VAL A 87 -1.83 -13.23 -12.87
CA VAL A 87 -1.60 -14.48 -13.61
C VAL A 87 -2.90 -15.29 -13.75
N LEU A 88 -3.72 -15.37 -12.70
CA LEU A 88 -5.03 -16.04 -12.80
C LEU A 88 -5.93 -15.35 -13.83
N CYS A 89 -5.99 -14.02 -13.83
CA CYS A 89 -6.76 -13.27 -14.82
C CYS A 89 -6.30 -13.56 -16.25
N GLU A 90 -4.99 -13.53 -16.52
CA GLU A 90 -4.42 -13.85 -17.84
C GLU A 90 -4.75 -15.28 -18.28
N LEU A 91 -4.63 -16.26 -17.38
CA LEU A 91 -4.98 -17.65 -17.66
C LEU A 91 -6.47 -17.83 -17.97
N ILE A 92 -7.35 -17.11 -17.27
CA ILE A 92 -8.80 -17.13 -17.56
C ILE A 92 -9.09 -16.51 -18.92
N VAL A 93 -8.42 -15.42 -19.31
CA VAL A 93 -8.55 -14.82 -20.63
C VAL A 93 -8.17 -15.81 -21.73
N ASN A 94 -7.05 -16.50 -21.59
CA ASN A 94 -6.62 -17.53 -22.54
C ASN A 94 -7.61 -18.72 -22.58
N LEU A 95 -8.08 -19.16 -21.41
CA LEU A 95 -9.09 -20.22 -21.32
C LEU A 95 -10.41 -19.81 -21.99
N ALA A 96 -10.81 -18.55 -21.89
CA ALA A 96 -12.03 -18.06 -22.54
C ALA A 96 -11.92 -18.08 -24.07
N ALA A 97 -10.73 -17.82 -24.62
CA ALA A 97 -10.47 -17.90 -26.05
C ALA A 97 -10.50 -19.35 -26.58
N GLU A 98 -9.96 -20.30 -25.81
CA GLU A 98 -9.85 -21.70 -26.25
C GLU A 98 -11.06 -22.56 -25.87
N ARG A 99 -11.65 -22.33 -24.70
CA ARG A 99 -12.66 -23.18 -24.04
C ARG A 99 -13.69 -22.33 -23.28
N PRO A 100 -14.55 -21.56 -23.96
CA PRO A 100 -15.41 -20.55 -23.33
C PRO A 100 -16.36 -21.10 -22.26
N LEU A 101 -16.94 -22.29 -22.46
CA LEU A 101 -17.81 -22.91 -21.44
C LEU A 101 -17.03 -23.31 -20.17
N ALA A 102 -15.77 -23.75 -20.31
CA ALA A 102 -14.92 -24.06 -19.17
C ALA A 102 -14.53 -22.78 -18.41
N ALA A 103 -14.25 -21.69 -19.15
CA ALA A 103 -14.01 -20.38 -18.55
C ALA A 103 -15.22 -19.87 -17.77
N LEU A 104 -16.45 -19.99 -18.32
CA LEU A 104 -17.67 -19.63 -17.61
C LEU A 104 -17.86 -20.43 -16.31
N LYS A 105 -17.59 -21.75 -16.34
CA LYS A 105 -17.67 -22.59 -15.15
C LYS A 105 -16.67 -22.15 -14.07
N LEU A 106 -15.44 -21.81 -14.47
CA LEU A 106 -14.44 -21.29 -13.54
C LEU A 106 -14.82 -19.90 -13.01
N LEU A 107 -15.23 -18.98 -13.87
CA LEU A 107 -15.64 -17.63 -13.49
C LEU A 107 -16.84 -17.64 -12.52
N SER A 108 -17.80 -18.56 -12.70
CA SER A 108 -18.92 -18.73 -11.76
C SER A 108 -18.45 -19.20 -10.38
N GLN A 109 -17.46 -20.10 -10.31
CA GLN A 109 -16.81 -20.44 -9.04
C GLN A 109 -16.08 -19.23 -8.47
N VAL A 110 -15.42 -18.45 -9.34
CA VAL A 110 -14.67 -17.26 -8.95
C VAL A 110 -15.58 -16.16 -8.40
N GLU A 111 -16.82 -16.06 -8.86
CA GLU A 111 -17.80 -15.11 -8.32
C GLU A 111 -18.32 -15.58 -6.95
N SER A 112 -18.57 -16.89 -6.81
CA SER A 112 -19.15 -17.48 -5.59
C SER A 112 -18.25 -17.31 -4.35
N TRP A 113 -16.97 -17.71 -4.45
CA TRP A 113 -16.03 -17.54 -3.34
C TRP A 113 -15.66 -16.06 -3.09
N GLN A 114 -15.69 -15.18 -4.12
CA GLN A 114 -15.29 -13.78 -4.01
C GLN A 114 -16.32 -13.01 -3.20
N ARG A 115 -17.60 -13.27 -3.41
CA ARG A 115 -18.68 -12.71 -2.58
C ARG A 115 -18.47 -13.07 -1.11
N THR A 116 -18.28 -14.35 -0.83
CA THR A 116 -18.06 -14.85 0.54
C THR A 116 -16.82 -14.26 1.19
N LEU A 117 -15.69 -14.22 0.48
CA LEU A 117 -14.42 -13.68 1.00
C LEU A 117 -14.50 -12.17 1.23
N LEU A 118 -15.21 -11.44 0.36
CA LEU A 118 -15.41 -10.00 0.50
C LEU A 118 -16.21 -9.68 1.76
N ASP A 119 -17.28 -10.42 2.00
CA ASP A 119 -18.10 -10.30 3.20
C ASP A 119 -17.27 -10.56 4.47
N GLN A 120 -16.45 -11.61 4.47
CA GLN A 120 -15.55 -11.94 5.58
C GLN A 120 -14.50 -10.85 5.82
N ALA A 121 -13.91 -10.29 4.75
CA ALA A 121 -12.91 -9.23 4.83
C ALA A 121 -13.51 -7.94 5.39
N VAL A 122 -14.71 -7.54 4.95
CA VAL A 122 -15.42 -6.38 5.49
C VAL A 122 -15.74 -6.59 6.97
N ALA A 123 -16.25 -7.76 7.35
CA ALA A 123 -16.51 -8.07 8.75
C ALA A 123 -15.24 -8.03 9.62
N ALA A 124 -14.11 -8.54 9.10
CA ALA A 124 -12.82 -8.47 9.78
C ALA A 124 -12.32 -7.03 9.93
N ALA A 125 -12.37 -6.23 8.85
CA ALA A 125 -11.99 -4.82 8.89
C ALA A 125 -12.81 -4.04 9.93
N ARG A 126 -14.13 -4.26 9.94
CA ARG A 126 -15.05 -3.63 10.90
C ARG A 126 -14.77 -4.06 12.35
N ARG A 127 -14.48 -5.34 12.61
CA ARG A 127 -14.06 -5.82 13.94
C ARG A 127 -12.74 -5.20 14.41
N ASN A 128 -11.83 -4.90 13.48
CA ASN A 128 -10.56 -4.23 13.76
C ASN A 128 -10.68 -2.69 13.84
N GLY A 129 -11.90 -2.16 13.87
CA GLY A 129 -12.15 -0.73 14.08
C GLY A 129 -12.21 0.13 12.82
N ALA A 130 -12.04 -0.43 11.62
CA ALA A 130 -12.13 0.33 10.38
C ALA A 130 -13.53 0.94 10.22
N SER A 131 -13.62 2.22 9.88
CA SER A 131 -14.84 2.96 9.58
C SER A 131 -15.46 2.54 8.24
N TRP A 132 -16.75 2.84 8.04
CA TRP A 132 -17.38 2.64 6.72
C TRP A 132 -16.78 3.51 5.62
N ALA A 133 -16.14 4.63 5.98
CA ALA A 133 -15.40 5.46 5.03
C ALA A 133 -14.14 4.74 4.54
N GLU A 134 -13.34 4.19 5.47
CA GLU A 134 -12.13 3.42 5.13
C GLU A 134 -12.45 2.15 4.32
N VAL A 135 -13.54 1.45 4.65
CA VAL A 135 -14.01 0.29 3.85
C VAL A 135 -14.42 0.74 2.44
N GLY A 136 -15.15 1.85 2.31
CA GLY A 136 -15.53 2.39 1.01
C GLY A 136 -14.32 2.78 0.16
N GLU A 137 -13.36 3.49 0.77
CA GLU A 137 -12.10 3.88 0.14
C GLU A 137 -11.29 2.67 -0.36
N ALA A 138 -11.10 1.65 0.49
CA ALA A 138 -10.39 0.43 0.11
C ALA A 138 -11.05 -0.32 -1.06
N MET A 139 -12.36 -0.15 -1.24
CA MET A 139 -13.15 -0.79 -2.30
C MET A 139 -13.40 0.11 -3.51
N GLY A 140 -12.99 1.38 -3.48
CA GLY A 140 -13.28 2.36 -4.54
C GLY A 140 -14.77 2.71 -4.66
N ILE A 141 -15.54 2.65 -3.58
CA ILE A 141 -16.97 2.99 -3.53
C ILE A 141 -17.27 4.03 -2.43
N SER A 142 -18.47 4.64 -2.47
CA SER A 142 -18.86 5.58 -1.42
C SER A 142 -19.11 4.89 -0.08
N LYS A 143 -18.95 5.63 1.02
CA LYS A 143 -19.31 5.20 2.38
C LYS A 143 -20.73 4.66 2.46
N GLN A 144 -21.69 5.34 1.83
CA GLN A 144 -23.10 4.97 1.81
C GLN A 144 -23.29 3.63 1.10
N ALA A 145 -22.68 3.45 -0.07
CA ALA A 145 -22.74 2.20 -0.82
C ALA A 145 -22.14 1.02 -0.04
N ALA A 146 -21.01 1.24 0.64
CA ALA A 146 -20.40 0.23 1.50
C ALA A 146 -21.33 -0.15 2.67
N HIS A 147 -21.88 0.84 3.37
CA HIS A 147 -22.80 0.60 4.49
C HIS A 147 -24.07 -0.15 4.05
N GLU A 148 -24.73 0.29 2.99
CA GLU A 148 -25.95 -0.36 2.48
C GLU A 148 -25.70 -1.82 2.11
N ARG A 149 -24.56 -2.10 1.48
CA ARG A 149 -24.20 -3.44 1.02
C ARG A 149 -23.84 -4.40 2.14
N PHE A 150 -23.14 -3.93 3.18
CA PHE A 150 -22.51 -4.82 4.17
C PHE A 150 -23.05 -4.69 5.60
N ARG A 151 -23.98 -3.78 5.90
CA ARG A 151 -24.51 -3.61 7.26
C ARG A 151 -25.12 -4.86 7.88
N SER A 152 -25.64 -5.80 7.07
CA SER A 152 -26.21 -7.07 7.55
C SER A 152 -25.16 -8.12 7.90
N GLN A 153 -23.92 -7.95 7.42
CA GLN A 153 -22.80 -8.89 7.58
C GLN A 153 -22.00 -8.63 8.88
N VAL A 154 -22.25 -7.49 9.52
CA VAL A 154 -21.45 -6.98 10.64
C VAL A 154 -22.37 -6.90 11.86
N PRO A 155 -22.12 -7.67 12.94
CA PRO A 155 -22.89 -7.55 14.17
C PRO A 155 -22.84 -6.10 14.69
N SER A 156 -23.97 -5.59 15.15
CA SER A 156 -23.98 -4.29 15.84
C SER A 156 -23.10 -4.38 17.10
N PRO A 157 -22.32 -3.33 17.41
CA PRO A 157 -21.56 -3.26 18.66
C PRO A 157 -22.48 -3.25 19.88
#